data_AF-A0A960CYD3-F1
#
_entry.id   AF-A0A960CYD3-F1
#
_cell.length_a   1.000
_cell.length_b   1.000
_cell.length_c   1.000
_cell.angle_alpha   90.00
_cell.angle_beta   90.00
_cell.angle_gamma   90.00
#
_symmetry.space_group_name_H-M   'P 1'
#
loop_
_entity.id
_entity.type
_entity.pdbx_description
1 polymer ?
#
loop_
_entity_poly.entity_id
_entity_poly.type
_entity_poly.pdbx_seq_one_letter_code
_entity_poly.pdbx_strand_id
1 'polypeptide(L)'
;VPDGFGCDEITSEPVQWSTGQPAATAAAVIWAIGRVRPNTGWLPPEMLDEHGFVKVTPELRVCGHERIFAIGDVAATDPLRASARARADGMLAHNIRAALDGGTLKTYRAPRRRWGSVLGIQPDGLEVFAPSGKAFKFPAWSIDRVLMPWIVR
;
A
#
# COMPACT_ATOMS: atom_id res chain seq x y z
N VAL A 1 -9.02 6.18 16.90
CA VAL A 1 -9.80 4.94 16.72
C VAL A 1 -9.81 4.23 18.04
N PRO A 2 -10.97 3.81 18.56
CA PRO A 2 -11.03 3.04 19.80
C PRO A 2 -10.08 1.84 19.77
N ASP A 3 -9.53 1.51 20.93
CA ASP A 3 -8.72 0.31 21.08
C ASP A 3 -9.59 -0.93 20.81
N GLY A 4 -9.01 -1.93 20.15
CA GLY A 4 -9.73 -3.15 19.75
C GLY A 4 -10.61 -3.02 18.51
N PHE A 5 -10.98 -1.82 18.06
CA PHE A 5 -11.83 -1.66 16.87
C PHE A 5 -11.04 -1.86 15.56
N GLY A 6 -11.48 -2.80 14.71
CA GLY A 6 -10.79 -3.21 13.49
C GLY A 6 -10.89 -2.24 12.31
N CYS A 7 -11.75 -1.22 12.41
CA CYS A 7 -12.18 -0.40 11.26
C CYS A 7 -12.93 -1.21 10.18
N ASP A 8 -13.55 -2.32 10.57
CA ASP A 8 -14.19 -3.33 9.73
C ASP A 8 -15.73 -3.26 9.73
N GLU A 9 -16.29 -2.27 10.43
CA GLU A 9 -17.74 -2.03 10.48
C GLU A 9 -18.07 -0.59 10.10
N ILE A 10 -19.22 -0.40 9.44
CA ILE A 10 -19.81 0.92 9.21
C ILE A 10 -20.68 1.25 10.42
N THR A 11 -20.38 2.35 11.08
CA THR A 11 -21.08 2.76 12.31
C THR A 11 -21.72 4.14 12.14
N SER A 12 -22.59 4.53 13.08
CA SER A 12 -23.10 5.90 13.23
C SER A 12 -22.54 6.58 14.49
N GLU A 13 -21.53 5.98 15.11
CA GLU A 13 -20.94 6.46 16.37
C GLU A 13 -20.15 7.77 16.16
N PRO A 14 -20.16 8.71 17.13
CA PRO A 14 -19.41 9.95 17.00
C PRO A 14 -17.90 9.76 16.85
N VAL A 15 -17.29 10.51 15.92
CA VAL A 15 -15.83 10.56 15.75
C VAL A 15 -15.25 11.62 16.68
N GLN A 16 -14.43 11.17 17.64
CA GLN A 16 -13.77 12.05 18.61
C GLN A 16 -12.38 12.49 18.11
N TRP A 17 -12.00 13.72 18.48
CA TRP A 17 -10.73 14.32 18.11
C TRP A 17 -9.78 14.39 19.30
N SER A 18 -8.56 13.88 19.15
CA SER A 18 -7.53 13.96 20.20
C SER A 18 -7.08 15.40 20.50
N THR A 19 -7.43 16.35 19.63
CA THR A 19 -7.12 17.78 19.76
C THR A 19 -8.22 18.57 20.48
N GLY A 20 -9.25 17.90 21.01
CA GLY A 20 -10.25 18.49 21.92
C GLY A 20 -11.43 19.21 21.24
N GLN A 21 -11.53 19.19 19.92
CA GLN A 21 -12.71 19.70 19.21
C GLN A 21 -13.95 18.83 19.51
N PRO A 22 -15.17 19.39 19.40
CA PRO A 22 -16.40 18.60 19.50
C PRO A 22 -16.40 17.41 18.54
N ALA A 23 -17.00 16.29 18.98
CA ALA A 23 -17.12 15.11 18.15
C ALA A 23 -17.95 15.40 16.88
N ALA A 24 -17.55 14.79 15.77
CA ALA A 24 -18.33 14.83 14.53
C ALA A 24 -19.34 13.68 14.53
N THR A 25 -20.58 13.95 14.12
CA THR A 25 -21.65 12.96 13.97
C THR A 25 -22.04 12.80 12.51
N ALA A 26 -22.38 11.57 12.12
CA ALA A 26 -22.83 11.24 10.77
C ALA A 26 -23.77 10.03 10.83
N ALA A 27 -24.62 9.87 9.81
CA ALA A 27 -25.43 8.67 9.65
C ALA A 27 -24.60 7.42 9.36
N ALA A 28 -23.39 7.59 8.81
CA ALA A 28 -22.43 6.53 8.55
C ALA A 28 -21.00 7.06 8.64
N VAL A 29 -20.12 6.27 9.25
CA VAL A 29 -18.68 6.50 9.37
C VAL A 29 -17.93 5.37 8.66
N ILE A 30 -17.11 5.74 7.68
CA ILE A 30 -16.26 4.82 6.92
C ILE A 30 -14.80 5.15 7.21
N TRP A 31 -14.07 4.18 7.74
CA TRP A 31 -12.67 4.35 8.12
C TRP A 31 -11.73 4.01 6.96
N ALA A 32 -11.26 5.04 6.25
CA ALA A 32 -10.24 4.92 5.20
C ALA A 32 -8.80 5.18 5.70
N ILE A 33 -8.55 4.94 6.99
CA ILE A 33 -7.25 5.16 7.65
C ILE A 33 -6.50 3.83 7.72
N GLY A 34 -5.24 3.81 7.30
CA GLY A 34 -4.45 2.59 6.97
C GLY A 34 -4.09 1.64 8.11
N ARG A 35 -5.07 1.21 8.94
CA ARG A 35 -4.97 0.10 9.91
C ARG A 35 -5.03 -1.25 9.16
N VAL A 36 -4.11 -1.44 8.21
CA VAL A 36 -4.10 -2.57 7.28
C VAL A 36 -3.79 -3.87 8.01
N ARG A 37 -4.63 -4.89 7.81
CA ARG A 37 -4.37 -6.30 8.11
C ARG A 37 -4.29 -7.09 6.79
N PRO A 38 -3.20 -7.79 6.50
CA PRO A 38 -3.08 -8.57 5.28
C PRO A 38 -3.99 -9.82 5.35
N ASN A 39 -4.54 -10.22 4.20
CA ASN A 39 -5.36 -11.44 4.11
C ASN A 39 -4.48 -12.69 3.95
N THR A 40 -3.72 -13.00 4.99
CA THR A 40 -2.66 -14.02 5.03
C THR A 40 -2.89 -15.08 6.09
N GLY A 41 -4.04 -15.07 6.78
CA GLY A 41 -4.35 -16.00 7.88
C GLY A 41 -4.42 -17.49 7.47
N TRP A 42 -4.43 -17.78 6.17
CA TRP A 42 -4.35 -19.13 5.62
C TRP A 42 -2.90 -19.65 5.48
N LEU A 43 -1.90 -18.78 5.63
CA LEU A 43 -0.50 -19.17 5.58
C LEU A 43 -0.02 -19.73 6.94
N PRO A 44 1.00 -20.60 6.93
CA PRO A 44 1.63 -21.07 8.16
C PRO A 44 2.14 -19.89 9.02
N PRO A 45 1.87 -19.87 10.35
CA PRO A 45 2.27 -18.77 11.23
C PRO A 45 3.76 -18.45 11.19
N GLU A 46 4.61 -19.45 10.98
CA GLU A 46 6.05 -19.30 10.88
C GLU A 46 6.51 -18.48 9.67
N MET A 47 5.67 -18.33 8.63
CA MET A 47 5.94 -17.46 7.49
C MET A 47 5.61 -15.99 7.79
N LEU A 48 4.86 -15.71 8.86
CA LEU A 48 4.33 -14.39 9.16
C LEU A 48 5.11 -13.69 10.28
N ASP A 49 5.07 -12.35 10.27
CA ASP A 49 5.47 -11.52 11.40
C ASP A 49 4.30 -11.35 12.40
N GLU A 50 4.56 -10.65 13.51
CA GLU A 50 3.58 -10.39 14.57
C GLU A 50 2.36 -9.56 14.13
N HIS A 51 2.43 -8.96 12.94
CA HIS A 51 1.35 -8.18 12.34
C HIS A 51 0.65 -8.93 11.19
N GLY A 52 1.02 -10.18 10.94
CA GLY A 52 0.44 -11.05 9.92
C GLY A 52 1.05 -10.88 8.53
N PHE A 53 2.11 -10.08 8.34
CA PHE A 53 2.75 -9.92 7.03
C PHE A 53 3.75 -11.04 6.76
N VAL A 54 3.92 -11.42 5.51
CA VAL A 54 4.88 -12.44 5.08
C VAL A 54 6.30 -11.91 5.27
N LYS A 55 7.09 -12.59 6.10
CA LYS A 55 8.49 -12.26 6.35
C LYS A 55 9.31 -12.54 5.10
N VAL A 56 9.99 -11.51 4.61
CA VAL A 56 10.82 -11.62 3.41
C VAL A 56 12.23 -11.10 3.62
N THR A 57 13.19 -11.68 2.88
CA THR A 57 14.54 -11.13 2.74
C THR A 57 14.52 -9.86 1.86
N PRO A 58 15.62 -9.10 1.80
CA PRO A 58 15.72 -7.98 0.86
C PRO A 58 15.52 -8.38 -0.61
N GLU A 59 15.77 -9.63 -1.00
CA GLU A 59 15.55 -10.17 -2.34
C GLU A 59 14.09 -10.58 -2.59
N LEU A 60 13.20 -10.30 -1.63
CA LEU A 60 11.77 -10.63 -1.62
C LEU A 60 11.45 -12.12 -1.52
N ARG A 61 12.43 -12.94 -1.11
CA ARG A 61 12.23 -14.36 -0.79
C ARG A 61 11.56 -14.49 0.57
N VAL A 62 10.65 -15.45 0.72
CA VAL A 62 10.11 -15.77 2.05
C VAL A 62 11.22 -16.38 2.90
N CYS A 63 11.38 -15.88 4.11
CA CYS A 63 12.39 -16.39 5.04
C CYS A 63 12.21 -17.90 5.25
N GLY A 64 13.29 -18.68 5.10
CA GLY A 64 13.25 -20.14 5.19
C GLY A 64 12.84 -20.87 3.89
N HIS A 65 12.50 -20.14 2.82
CA HIS A 65 12.05 -20.74 1.57
C HIS A 65 12.73 -20.10 0.34
N GLU A 66 13.67 -20.82 -0.28
CA GLU A 66 14.47 -20.27 -1.39
C GLU A 66 13.70 -20.04 -2.69
N ARG A 67 12.57 -20.74 -2.87
CA ARG A 67 11.75 -20.72 -4.09
C ARG A 67 10.41 -20.02 -3.93
N ILE A 68 10.14 -19.43 -2.77
CA ILE A 68 8.90 -18.71 -2.48
C ILE A 68 9.23 -17.23 -2.35
N PHE A 69 8.44 -16.37 -2.99
CA PHE A 69 8.59 -14.93 -2.96
C PHE A 69 7.27 -14.26 -2.59
N ALA A 70 7.33 -13.10 -1.95
CA ALA A 70 6.16 -12.29 -1.64
C ALA A 70 6.42 -10.80 -1.91
N ILE A 71 5.45 -10.14 -2.54
CA ILE A 71 5.48 -8.71 -2.86
C ILE A 71 4.12 -8.06 -2.56
N GLY A 72 4.07 -6.73 -2.60
CA GLY A 72 2.82 -5.98 -2.44
C GLY A 72 2.33 -5.98 -0.99
N ASP A 73 1.01 -5.88 -0.80
CA ASP A 73 0.39 -5.58 0.50
C ASP A 73 0.63 -6.65 1.57
N VAL A 74 0.99 -7.87 1.18
CA VAL A 74 1.23 -8.99 2.11
C VAL A 74 2.67 -9.06 2.58
N ALA A 75 3.64 -8.45 1.88
CA ALA A 75 5.05 -8.62 2.17
C ALA A 75 5.55 -7.62 3.22
N ALA A 76 6.31 -8.10 4.20
CA ALA A 76 6.89 -7.29 5.27
C ALA A 76 8.12 -6.48 4.79
N THR A 77 7.95 -5.61 3.79
CA THR A 77 9.07 -4.92 3.11
C THR A 77 9.31 -3.48 3.55
N ASP A 78 8.29 -2.77 4.03
CA ASP A 78 8.29 -1.31 4.17
C ASP A 78 7.36 -0.83 5.31
N PRO A 79 7.84 -0.01 6.27
CA PRO A 79 7.01 0.53 7.35
C PRO A 79 6.07 1.66 6.91
N LEU A 80 6.39 2.36 5.83
CA LEU A 80 5.59 3.48 5.30
C LEU A 80 4.40 3.03 4.46
N ARG A 81 4.38 1.75 4.04
CA ARG A 81 3.32 1.05 3.32
C ARG A 81 2.73 1.91 2.20
N ALA A 82 3.59 2.53 1.40
CA ALA A 82 3.19 3.54 0.42
C ALA A 82 2.44 2.92 -0.78
N SER A 83 1.33 3.55 -1.19
CA SER A 83 0.37 3.06 -2.18
C SER A 83 0.86 3.03 -3.64
N ALA A 84 2.01 3.64 -3.95
CA ALA A 84 2.80 3.25 -5.12
C ALA A 84 3.45 1.88 -4.84
N ARG A 85 2.62 0.82 -4.76
CA ARG A 85 2.92 -0.54 -4.30
C ARG A 85 4.25 -1.09 -4.84
N ALA A 86 5.35 -0.75 -4.17
CA ALA A 86 6.75 -1.17 -4.33
C ALA A 86 7.42 -1.19 -5.73
N ARG A 87 6.69 -1.18 -6.87
CA ARG A 87 7.20 -1.55 -8.21
C ARG A 87 8.15 -2.77 -8.18
N ALA A 88 7.85 -3.70 -7.27
CA ALA A 88 8.65 -4.87 -7.00
C ALA A 88 8.43 -5.97 -8.04
N ASP A 89 7.41 -5.83 -8.89
CA ASP A 89 7.04 -6.75 -9.98
C ASP A 89 8.19 -6.95 -10.97
N GLY A 90 8.79 -5.87 -11.49
CA GLY A 90 9.92 -5.96 -12.40
C GLY A 90 11.16 -6.59 -11.75
N MET A 91 11.36 -6.32 -10.45
CA MET A 91 12.46 -6.91 -9.69
C MET A 91 12.21 -8.40 -9.40
N LEU A 92 10.98 -8.76 -9.04
CA LEU A 92 10.56 -10.15 -8.79
C LEU A 92 10.74 -11.00 -10.06
N ALA A 93 10.29 -10.50 -11.21
CA ALA A 93 10.47 -11.19 -12.49
C ALA A 93 11.95 -11.43 -12.84
N HIS A 94 12.84 -10.53 -12.44
CA HIS A 94 14.29 -10.74 -12.55
C HIS A 94 14.78 -11.79 -11.54
N ASN A 95 14.40 -11.67 -10.27
CA ASN A 95 14.85 -12.56 -9.20
C ASN A 95 14.38 -14.01 -9.39
N ILE A 96 13.18 -14.23 -9.93
CA ILE A 96 12.69 -15.57 -10.28
C ILE A 96 13.61 -16.19 -11.34
N ARG A 97 13.91 -15.47 -12.43
CA ARG A 97 14.81 -15.95 -13.49
C ARG A 97 16.20 -16.25 -12.95
N ALA A 98 16.79 -15.30 -12.22
CA ALA A 98 18.10 -15.47 -11.60
C ALA A 98 18.12 -16.66 -10.62
N ALA A 99 17.06 -16.89 -9.83
CA ALA A 99 16.98 -18.03 -8.93
C ALA A 99 16.92 -19.39 -9.67
N LEU A 100 16.29 -19.44 -10.83
CA LEU A 100 16.26 -20.65 -11.67
C LEU A 100 17.61 -20.92 -12.33
N ASP A 101 18.31 -19.86 -12.74
CA ASP A 101 19.59 -19.95 -13.46
C ASP A 101 20.81 -19.99 -12.51
N GLY A 102 20.61 -19.94 -11.20
CA GLY A 102 21.70 -19.85 -10.21
C GLY A 102 22.43 -18.50 -10.21
N GLY A 103 21.82 -17.46 -10.78
CA GLY A 103 22.35 -16.11 -10.87
C GLY A 103 22.13 -15.26 -9.61
N THR A 104 22.65 -14.04 -9.65
CA THR A 104 22.54 -13.06 -8.55
C THR A 104 21.17 -12.38 -8.52
N LEU A 105 20.57 -12.32 -7.33
CA LEU A 105 19.30 -11.64 -7.11
C LEU A 105 19.50 -10.15 -6.86
N LYS A 106 18.49 -9.36 -7.18
CA LYS A 106 18.39 -7.95 -6.81
C LYS A 106 17.77 -7.76 -5.44
N THR A 107 18.24 -6.72 -4.75
CA THR A 107 17.81 -6.33 -3.42
C THR A 107 16.82 -5.16 -3.50
N TYR A 108 15.66 -5.32 -2.87
CA TYR A 108 14.66 -4.28 -2.66
C TYR A 108 15.17 -3.22 -1.68
N ARG A 109 14.88 -1.95 -1.96
CA ARG A 109 15.12 -0.83 -1.04
C ARG A 109 13.84 -0.02 -0.89
N ALA A 110 13.25 -0.06 0.31
CA ALA A 110 12.05 0.69 0.61
C ALA A 110 12.30 2.21 0.51
N PRO A 111 11.34 2.99 -0.04
CA PRO A 111 11.39 4.44 0.01
C PRO A 111 11.47 4.95 1.45
N ARG A 112 12.31 5.96 1.70
CA ARG A 112 12.46 6.56 3.05
C ARG A 112 11.39 7.59 3.39
N ARG A 113 10.60 8.01 2.41
CA ARG A 113 9.59 9.06 2.55
C ARG A 113 8.34 8.64 1.80
N ARG A 114 7.17 8.98 2.34
CA ARG A 114 5.90 8.84 1.63
C ARG A 114 5.93 9.80 0.45
N TRP A 115 5.72 9.28 -0.76
CA TRP A 115 5.40 10.12 -1.91
C TRP A 115 3.88 10.29 -1.95
N GLY A 116 3.45 11.48 -2.37
CA GLY A 116 2.06 11.88 -2.58
C GLY A 116 1.12 10.78 -3.10
N SER A 117 -0.11 10.82 -2.62
CA SER A 117 -1.18 9.96 -3.11
C SER A 117 -1.87 10.62 -4.29
N VAL A 118 -2.15 9.83 -5.31
CA VAL A 118 -3.01 10.21 -6.42
C VAL A 118 -4.39 9.65 -6.07
N LEU A 119 -5.34 10.52 -5.75
CA LEU A 119 -6.74 10.10 -5.72
C LEU A 119 -7.15 9.88 -7.18
N GLY A 120 -7.74 8.72 -7.47
CA GLY A 120 -8.06 8.32 -8.84
C GLY A 120 -8.77 9.43 -9.63
N ILE A 121 -8.69 9.33 -10.96
CA ILE A 121 -9.21 10.32 -11.89
C ILE A 121 -10.70 10.53 -11.60
N GLN A 122 -11.06 11.73 -11.15
CA GLN A 122 -12.43 12.14 -10.90
C GLN A 122 -13.04 12.64 -12.23
N PRO A 123 -14.38 12.70 -12.34
CA PRO A 123 -15.03 13.20 -13.55
C PRO A 123 -14.55 14.59 -14.00
N ASP A 124 -14.06 15.40 -13.07
CA ASP A 124 -13.61 16.77 -13.32
C ASP A 124 -12.07 16.93 -13.34
N GLY A 125 -11.32 15.84 -13.15
CA GLY A 125 -9.86 15.84 -13.24
C GLY A 125 -9.14 14.96 -12.23
N LEU A 126 -7.82 15.06 -12.23
CA LEU A 126 -6.93 14.33 -11.32
C LEU A 126 -6.37 15.29 -10.29
N GLU A 127 -6.60 15.02 -9.00
CA GLU A 127 -6.00 15.78 -7.91
C GLU A 127 -4.79 15.05 -7.33
N VAL A 128 -3.65 15.74 -7.28
CA VAL A 128 -2.38 15.22 -6.79
C VAL A 128 -1.95 16.04 -5.58
N PHE A 129 -1.73 15.35 -4.46
CA PHE A 129 -1.28 15.97 -3.23
C PHE A 129 0.23 15.79 -3.07
N ALA A 130 0.98 16.90 -3.02
CA ALA A 130 2.40 16.89 -2.75
C ALA A 130 2.68 16.46 -1.28
N PRO A 131 3.90 16.02 -0.95
CA PRO A 131 4.27 15.68 0.43
C PRO A 131 4.07 16.82 1.44
N SER A 132 4.01 18.08 0.98
CA SER A 132 3.68 19.25 1.80
C SER A 132 2.18 19.44 2.08
N GLY A 133 1.32 18.59 1.51
CA GLY A 133 -0.14 18.72 1.56
C GLY A 133 -0.73 19.64 0.50
N LYS A 134 0.09 20.29 -0.33
CA LYS A 134 -0.41 21.15 -1.43
C LYS A 134 -1.07 20.30 -2.53
N ALA A 135 -2.30 20.69 -2.90
CA ALA A 135 -3.05 20.06 -3.98
C ALA A 135 -2.76 20.69 -5.35
N PHE A 136 -2.71 19.86 -6.39
CA PHE A 136 -2.62 20.24 -7.80
C PHE A 136 -3.71 19.51 -8.58
N LYS A 137 -4.46 20.21 -9.42
CA LYS A 137 -5.50 19.61 -10.25
C LYS A 137 -5.10 19.61 -11.72
N PHE A 138 -5.10 18.43 -12.33
CA PHE A 138 -4.98 18.25 -13.77
C PHE A 138 -6.38 18.08 -14.36
N PRO A 139 -6.75 18.83 -15.41
CA PRO A 139 -8.08 18.72 -16.01
C PRO A 139 -8.28 17.36 -16.69
N ALA A 140 -9.50 16.80 -16.63
CA ALA A 140 -9.82 15.46 -17.14
C ALA A 140 -9.32 15.20 -18.58
N TRP A 141 -9.47 16.17 -19.48
CA TRP A 141 -9.02 16.04 -20.87
C TRP A 141 -7.52 15.71 -20.99
N SER A 142 -6.68 16.25 -20.08
CA SER A 142 -5.24 16.00 -20.10
C SER A 142 -4.91 14.56 -19.70
N ILE A 143 -5.75 13.98 -18.85
CA ILE A 143 -5.62 12.60 -18.42
C ILE A 143 -6.07 11.64 -19.52
N ASP A 144 -7.27 11.87 -20.08
CA ASP A 144 -7.86 10.98 -21.09
C ASP A 144 -7.06 11.00 -22.41
N ARG A 145 -6.58 12.17 -22.83
CA ARG A 145 -5.89 12.32 -24.13
C ARG A 145 -4.38 12.14 -24.08
N VAL A 146 -3.75 12.27 -22.92
CA VAL A 146 -2.28 12.24 -22.82
C VAL A 146 -1.81 11.18 -21.83
N LEU A 147 -2.32 11.18 -20.60
CA LEU A 147 -1.78 10.31 -19.56
C LEU A 147 -2.16 8.83 -19.76
N MET A 148 -3.45 8.54 -19.95
CA MET A 148 -3.94 7.15 -20.09
C MET A 148 -3.34 6.42 -21.30
N PRO A 149 -3.31 6.99 -22.53
CA PRO A 149 -2.77 6.31 -23.70
C PRO A 149 -1.26 5.99 -23.61
N TRP A 150 -0.52 6.70 -22.76
CA TRP A 150 0.91 6.49 -22.57
C TRP A 150 1.24 5.53 -21.42
N ILE A 151 0.35 5.40 -20.43
CA ILE A 151 0.56 4.56 -19.25
C ILE A 151 -0.08 3.18 -19.40
N VAL A 152 -1.28 3.12 -19.99
CA VAL A 152 -2.00 1.87 -20.24
C VAL A 152 -1.73 1.49 -21.69
N ARG A 153 -0.83 0.52 -21.88
CA ARG A 153 -0.57 -0.14 -23.17
C ARG A 153 -1.09 -1.56 -23.14
#